data_AF-A0A7S1QWS1-F1
#
_entry.id   AF-A0A7S1QWS1-F1
#
_cell.length_a   1.000
_cell.length_b   1.000
_cell.length_c   1.000
_cell.angle_alpha   90.00
_cell.angle_beta   90.00
_cell.angle_gamma   90.00
#
_symmetry.space_group_name_H-M   'P 1'
#
loop_
_entity.id
_entity.type
_entity.pdbx_description
1 polymer ?
#
loop_
_entity_poly.entity_id
_entity_poly.type
_entity_poly.pdbx_seq_one_letter_code
_entity_poly.pdbx_strand_id
1 'polypeptide(L)'
;NSFCTLLEPGPTMFQWLEIFLDPFVHFCAGCIIAPLFANKNMTNEKMIEYFTHPAMLSCAAALVLSWLLARLPVFGKPIKLGFGDRMLARWYLLNGVIIHILMDGLVGVYKVNKYFAIQYALVDQRYADPLGVFNGSAVHVVSLLELLVKGPVCVLLYLAIRKGWKSRDALEFFTCVTQVYGTI
;
A
#
# COMPACT_ATOMS: atom_id res chain seq x y z
N ASN A 1 32.19 18.25 14.05
CA ASN A 1 30.88 18.92 14.25
C ASN A 1 29.76 18.44 13.31
N SER A 2 29.63 17.15 12.99
CA SER A 2 28.50 16.70 12.11
C SER A 2 27.94 15.32 12.46
N PHE A 3 27.73 15.05 13.75
CA PHE A 3 26.96 13.88 14.20
C PHE A 3 25.60 14.27 14.84
N CYS A 4 25.27 15.57 14.92
CA CYS A 4 24.09 16.09 15.63
C CYS A 4 22.85 16.36 14.76
N THR A 5 22.79 15.90 13.50
CA THR A 5 21.65 16.19 12.59
C THR A 5 20.76 14.98 12.28
N LEU A 6 20.86 13.89 13.05
CA LEU A 6 20.04 12.68 12.82
C LEU A 6 18.75 12.60 13.63
N LEU A 7 18.46 13.59 14.47
CA LEU A 7 17.19 13.70 15.16
C LEU A 7 16.43 14.88 14.53
N GLU A 8 15.62 14.59 13.52
CA GLU A 8 14.56 15.51 13.11
C GLU A 8 13.76 15.87 14.37
N PRO A 9 13.41 17.16 14.57
CA PRO A 9 12.56 17.54 15.70
C PRO A 9 11.28 16.68 15.67
N GLY A 10 10.84 16.26 16.85
CA GLY A 10 9.64 15.45 17.02
C GLY A 10 8.43 16.08 16.31
N PRO A 11 7.40 15.28 15.99
CA PRO A 11 6.27 15.74 15.22
C PRO A 11 5.63 16.97 15.87
N THR A 12 5.65 18.10 15.16
CA THR A 12 4.93 19.32 15.49
C THR A 12 3.43 19.03 15.62
N MET A 13 2.68 19.85 16.35
CA MET A 13 1.21 19.75 16.45
C MET A 13 0.54 19.63 15.06
N PHE A 14 1.10 20.31 14.05
CA PHE A 14 0.68 20.21 12.66
C PHE A 14 0.86 18.80 12.08
N GLN A 15 1.94 18.10 12.42
CA GLN A 15 2.22 16.71 11.99
C GLN A 15 1.24 15.70 12.62
N TRP A 16 0.70 15.97 13.81
CA TRP A 16 -0.33 15.14 14.43
C TRP A 16 -1.69 15.29 13.73
N LEU A 17 -2.04 16.51 13.31
CA LEU A 17 -3.25 16.75 12.52
C LEU A 17 -3.19 16.06 11.15
N GLU A 18 -2.00 15.91 10.56
CA GLU A 18 -1.86 15.19 9.28
C GLU A 18 -2.41 13.77 9.35
N ILE A 19 -2.26 13.08 10.48
CA ILE A 19 -2.72 11.69 10.67
C ILE A 19 -4.22 11.59 10.41
N PHE A 20 -5.00 12.59 10.86
CA PHE A 20 -6.45 12.66 10.69
C PHE A 20 -6.88 13.10 9.29
N LEU A 21 -5.95 13.48 8.42
CA LEU A 21 -6.22 13.81 7.02
C LEU A 21 -5.57 12.80 6.07
N ASP A 22 -4.75 11.89 6.59
CA ASP A 22 -3.94 10.98 5.79
C ASP A 22 -4.81 9.83 5.25
N PRO A 23 -5.03 9.73 3.93
CA PRO A 23 -5.84 8.65 3.37
C PRO A 23 -5.23 7.27 3.66
N PHE A 24 -3.91 7.17 3.85
CA PHE A 24 -3.25 5.93 4.31
C PHE A 24 -3.85 5.44 5.63
N VAL A 25 -3.98 6.35 6.60
CA VAL A 25 -4.44 6.03 7.95
C VAL A 25 -5.90 5.60 7.94
N HIS A 26 -6.76 6.34 7.23
CA HIS A 26 -8.18 6.01 7.11
C HIS A 26 -8.38 4.65 6.45
N PHE A 27 -7.63 4.37 5.39
CA PHE A 27 -7.71 3.09 4.70
C PHE A 27 -7.27 1.93 5.59
N CYS A 28 -6.12 2.05 6.26
CA CYS A 28 -5.61 1.01 7.14
C CYS A 28 -6.52 0.79 8.36
N ALA A 29 -7.02 1.86 8.96
CA ALA A 29 -8.00 1.78 10.04
C ALA A 29 -9.28 1.07 9.56
N GLY A 30 -9.78 1.43 8.37
CA GLY A 30 -10.90 0.76 7.73
C GLY A 30 -10.65 -0.74 7.55
N CYS A 31 -9.47 -1.14 7.08
CA CYS A 31 -9.10 -2.55 6.91
C CYS A 31 -9.00 -3.33 8.23
N ILE A 32 -8.62 -2.68 9.32
CA ILE A 32 -8.56 -3.30 10.67
C ILE A 32 -9.97 -3.46 11.24
N ILE A 33 -10.84 -2.48 10.98
CA ILE A 33 -12.19 -2.41 11.55
C ILE A 33 -13.18 -3.28 10.76
N ALA A 34 -13.09 -3.31 9.43
CA ALA A 34 -14.02 -4.01 8.56
C ALA A 34 -14.26 -5.49 8.95
N PRO A 35 -13.23 -6.27 9.35
CA PRO A 35 -13.45 -7.66 9.76
C PRO A 35 -14.38 -7.84 10.96
N LEU A 36 -14.44 -6.86 11.86
CA LEU A 36 -15.32 -6.88 13.05
C LEU A 36 -16.80 -6.75 12.69
N PHE A 37 -17.10 -6.14 11.53
CA PHE A 37 -18.47 -5.88 11.08
C PHE A 37 -18.91 -6.78 9.92
N ALA A 38 -17.97 -7.21 9.08
CA ALA A 38 -18.27 -7.94 7.84
C ALA A 38 -18.61 -9.42 8.05
N ASN A 39 -18.27 -10.02 9.19
CA ASN A 39 -18.51 -11.46 9.41
C ASN A 39 -19.04 -11.75 10.82
N LYS A 40 -20.34 -12.06 10.90
CA LYS A 40 -21.02 -12.44 12.16
C LYS A 40 -20.45 -13.72 12.81
N ASN A 41 -19.68 -14.52 12.08
CA ASN A 41 -19.09 -15.79 12.54
C ASN A 41 -17.56 -15.67 12.76
N MET A 42 -17.05 -14.45 12.93
CA MET A 42 -15.63 -14.21 13.17
C MET A 42 -15.28 -14.52 14.63
N THR A 43 -14.54 -15.61 14.85
CA THR A 43 -14.01 -15.99 16.16
C THR A 43 -12.65 -15.33 16.40
N ASN A 44 -12.21 -15.25 17.66
CA ASN A 44 -10.88 -14.71 18.01
C ASN A 44 -9.74 -15.44 17.27
N GLU A 45 -9.85 -16.74 17.08
CA GLU A 45 -8.87 -17.55 16.35
C GLU A 45 -8.76 -17.11 14.88
N LYS A 46 -9.90 -16.89 14.21
CA LYS A 46 -9.92 -16.41 12.82
C LYS A 46 -9.39 -14.98 12.69
N MET A 47 -9.62 -14.14 13.70
CA MET A 47 -9.04 -12.79 13.77
C MET A 47 -7.51 -12.83 13.91
N ILE A 48 -7.00 -13.72 14.75
CA ILE A 48 -5.56 -13.93 14.89
C ILE A 48 -4.99 -14.42 13.57
N GLU A 49 -5.59 -15.44 12.95
CA GLU A 49 -5.15 -15.94 11.64
C GLU A 49 -5.19 -14.84 10.56
N TYR A 50 -6.22 -13.98 10.58
CA TYR A 50 -6.34 -12.85 9.67
C TYR A 50 -5.13 -11.90 9.74
N PHE A 51 -4.78 -11.44 10.95
CA PHE A 51 -3.73 -10.43 11.14
C PHE A 51 -2.31 -11.01 11.20
N THR A 52 -2.17 -12.29 11.55
CA THR A 52 -0.85 -12.95 11.65
C THR A 52 -0.46 -13.72 10.39
N HIS A 53 -1.29 -13.68 9.34
CA HIS A 53 -0.98 -14.35 8.09
C HIS A 53 0.37 -13.85 7.51
N PRO A 54 1.24 -14.75 7.01
CA PRO A 54 2.56 -14.38 6.49
C PRO A 54 2.53 -13.26 5.43
N ALA A 55 1.53 -13.26 4.55
CA ALA A 55 1.34 -12.19 3.58
C ALA A 55 1.13 -10.81 4.24
N MET A 56 0.33 -10.76 5.31
CA MET A 56 0.08 -9.54 6.09
C MET A 56 1.36 -9.03 6.74
N LEU A 57 2.07 -9.93 7.42
CA LEU A 57 3.33 -9.62 8.10
C LEU A 57 4.40 -9.19 7.11
N SER A 58 4.48 -9.83 5.94
CA SER A 58 5.43 -9.48 4.88
C SER A 58 5.16 -8.09 4.31
N CYS A 59 3.89 -7.69 4.13
CA CYS A 59 3.54 -6.36 3.64
C CYS A 59 3.76 -5.29 4.72
N ALA A 60 3.47 -5.59 5.99
CA ALA A 60 3.85 -4.72 7.10
C ALA A 60 5.38 -4.52 7.17
N ALA A 61 6.15 -5.60 7.00
CA ALA A 61 7.61 -5.52 6.91
C ALA A 61 8.07 -4.72 5.68
N ALA A 62 7.41 -4.87 4.53
CA ALA A 62 7.72 -4.12 3.31
C ALA A 62 7.44 -2.60 3.46
N LEU A 63 6.40 -2.21 4.20
CA LEU A 63 6.16 -0.80 4.56
C LEU A 63 7.31 -0.25 5.41
N VAL A 64 7.68 -0.96 6.47
CA VAL A 64 8.78 -0.56 7.36
C VAL A 64 10.09 -0.49 6.59
N LEU A 65 10.38 -1.50 5.76
CA LEU A 65 11.57 -1.55 4.94
C LEU A 65 11.61 -0.38 3.97
N SER A 66 10.53 -0.12 3.22
CA SER A 66 10.47 1.01 2.28
C SER A 66 10.74 2.33 2.98
N TRP A 67 10.14 2.53 4.17
CA TRP A 67 10.39 3.70 5.00
C TRP A 67 11.84 3.81 5.48
N LEU A 68 12.47 2.70 5.87
CA LEU A 68 13.89 2.66 6.22
C LEU A 68 14.78 2.98 5.02
N LEU A 69 14.52 2.36 3.86
CA LEU A 69 15.27 2.60 2.61
C LEU A 69 15.20 4.07 2.18
N ALA A 70 14.04 4.71 2.34
CA ALA A 70 13.88 6.15 2.09
C ALA A 70 14.79 7.03 2.97
N ARG A 71 15.28 6.53 4.10
CA ARG A 71 16.20 7.23 5.01
C ARG A 71 17.66 6.88 4.79
N LEU A 72 17.96 5.71 4.18
CA LEU A 72 19.33 5.31 3.94
C LEU A 72 20.02 6.23 2.92
N PRO A 73 21.28 6.64 3.16
CA PRO A 73 22.01 7.54 2.27
C PRO A 73 22.43 6.88 0.95
N VAL A 74 22.39 5.54 0.85
CA VAL A 74 22.77 4.77 -0.35
C VAL A 74 21.93 5.14 -1.58
N PHE A 75 20.68 5.59 -1.37
CA PHE A 75 19.78 6.06 -2.44
C PHE A 75 19.74 7.59 -2.58
N GLY A 76 20.75 8.28 -2.06
CA GLY A 76 20.81 9.73 -1.97
C GLY A 76 20.30 10.27 -0.64
N LYS A 77 20.55 11.57 -0.39
CA LYS A 77 20.08 12.24 0.83
C LYS A 77 18.57 12.49 0.74
N PRO A 78 17.79 12.18 1.79
CA PRO A 78 16.38 12.55 1.83
C PRO A 78 16.22 14.07 1.69
N ILE A 79 15.19 14.49 0.94
CA ILE A 79 14.84 15.90 0.83
C ILE A 79 13.74 16.26 1.83
N LYS A 80 13.70 17.52 2.25
CA LYS A 80 12.61 18.04 3.08
C LYS A 80 11.37 18.24 2.22
N LEU A 81 10.36 17.41 2.41
CA LEU A 81 9.10 17.47 1.66
C LEU A 81 8.12 18.48 2.25
N GLY A 82 7.31 19.10 1.37
CA GLY A 82 6.12 19.86 1.77
C GLY A 82 4.99 18.95 2.27
N PHE A 83 3.92 19.54 2.79
CA PHE A 83 2.77 18.78 3.29
C PHE A 83 2.12 17.89 2.21
N GLY A 84 1.83 18.47 1.05
CA GLY A 84 1.24 17.74 -0.09
C GLY A 84 2.12 16.58 -0.55
N ASP A 85 3.42 16.81 -0.75
CA ASP A 85 4.35 15.74 -1.15
C ASP A 85 4.48 14.62 -0.11
N ARG A 86 4.36 14.95 1.18
CA ARG A 86 4.34 13.91 2.24
C ARG A 86 3.10 13.03 2.13
N MET A 87 1.92 13.64 1.96
CA MET A 87 0.68 12.90 1.76
C MET A 87 0.73 12.06 0.49
N LEU A 88 1.20 12.65 -0.61
CA LEU A 88 1.35 11.97 -1.90
C LEU A 88 2.31 10.79 -1.82
N ALA A 89 3.47 10.95 -1.17
CA ALA A 89 4.41 9.86 -0.95
C ALA A 89 3.78 8.71 -0.15
N ARG A 90 3.07 9.02 0.94
CA ARG A 90 2.37 8.00 1.74
C ARG A 90 1.27 7.32 0.94
N TRP A 91 0.53 8.07 0.11
CA TRP A 91 -0.48 7.53 -0.79
C TRP A 91 0.10 6.52 -1.78
N TYR A 92 1.23 6.82 -2.43
CA TYR A 92 1.88 5.85 -3.32
C TYR A 92 2.43 4.65 -2.56
N LEU A 93 2.94 4.82 -1.35
CA LEU A 93 3.38 3.69 -0.52
C LEU A 93 2.20 2.78 -0.13
N LEU A 94 1.04 3.35 0.22
CA LEU A 94 -0.20 2.60 0.44
C LEU A 94 -0.57 1.79 -0.79
N ASN A 95 -0.65 2.48 -1.93
CA ASN A 95 -1.05 1.87 -3.19
C ASN A 95 -0.09 0.73 -3.55
N GLY A 96 1.21 0.96 -3.43
CA GLY A 96 2.21 -0.02 -3.79
C GLY A 96 2.14 -1.29 -2.95
N VAL A 97 2.20 -1.15 -1.63
CA VAL A 97 2.38 -2.30 -0.72
C VAL A 97 1.06 -2.92 -0.30
N ILE A 98 0.06 -2.09 0.03
CA ILE A 98 -1.20 -2.58 0.60
C ILE A 98 -2.22 -2.87 -0.49
N ILE A 99 -2.40 -1.97 -1.44
CA ILE A 99 -3.45 -2.17 -2.46
C ILE A 99 -2.95 -3.15 -3.53
N HIS A 100 -1.93 -2.78 -4.30
CA HIS A 100 -1.48 -3.57 -5.46
C HIS A 100 -0.85 -4.91 -5.08
N ILE A 101 0.08 -4.92 -4.12
CA ILE A 101 0.77 -6.16 -3.73
C ILE A 101 -0.12 -7.04 -2.85
N LEU A 102 -0.56 -6.52 -1.70
CA LEU A 102 -1.31 -7.33 -0.73
C LEU A 102 -2.73 -7.63 -1.20
N MET A 103 -3.54 -6.60 -1.48
CA MET A 103 -4.97 -6.77 -1.71
C MET A 103 -5.26 -7.32 -3.10
N ASP A 104 -4.79 -6.68 -4.16
CA ASP A 104 -5.11 -7.08 -5.54
C ASP A 104 -4.36 -8.35 -5.93
N GLY A 105 -3.03 -8.37 -5.72
CA GLY A 105 -2.18 -9.50 -6.04
C GLY A 105 -2.37 -10.69 -5.10
N LEU A 106 -1.87 -10.60 -3.87
CA LEU A 106 -1.78 -11.75 -2.97
C LEU A 106 -3.16 -12.23 -2.49
N VAL A 107 -4.01 -11.33 -2.01
CA VAL A 107 -5.33 -11.68 -1.46
C VAL A 107 -6.36 -11.84 -2.57
N GLY A 108 -6.36 -10.96 -3.57
CA GLY A 108 -7.34 -10.90 -4.64
C GLY A 108 -7.15 -12.04 -5.61
N VAL A 109 -5.96 -12.18 -6.18
CA VAL A 109 -5.64 -13.22 -7.17
C VAL A 109 -5.28 -14.55 -6.52
N TYR A 110 -4.29 -14.56 -5.62
CA TYR A 110 -3.78 -15.83 -5.07
C TYR A 110 -4.56 -16.33 -3.87
N LYS A 111 -5.52 -15.54 -3.36
CA LYS A 111 -6.37 -15.91 -2.22
C LYS A 111 -5.56 -16.38 -1.01
N VAL A 112 -4.34 -15.85 -0.82
CA VAL A 112 -3.38 -16.41 0.15
C VAL A 112 -3.91 -16.42 1.58
N ASN A 113 -4.80 -15.47 1.92
CA ASN A 113 -5.56 -15.47 3.17
C ASN A 113 -7.05 -15.59 2.82
N LYS A 114 -7.65 -16.74 3.16
CA LYS A 114 -9.06 -17.03 2.85
C LYS A 114 -10.03 -16.00 3.44
N TYR A 115 -9.84 -15.63 4.70
CA TYR A 115 -10.76 -14.70 5.38
C TYR A 115 -10.67 -13.29 4.81
N PHE A 116 -9.45 -12.84 4.51
CA PHE A 116 -9.24 -11.58 3.81
C PHE A 116 -9.83 -11.63 2.42
N ALA A 117 -9.59 -12.68 1.65
CA ALA A 117 -10.10 -12.78 0.29
C ALA A 117 -11.64 -12.75 0.22
N ILE A 118 -12.32 -13.39 1.18
CA ILE A 118 -13.79 -13.32 1.30
C ILE A 118 -14.23 -11.88 1.56
N GLN A 119 -13.60 -11.20 2.51
CA GLN A 119 -13.96 -9.81 2.82
C GLN A 119 -13.63 -8.86 1.68
N TYR A 120 -12.51 -9.09 1.01
CA TYR A 120 -12.11 -8.26 -0.10
C TYR A 120 -13.08 -8.39 -1.28
N ALA A 121 -13.55 -9.60 -1.56
CA ALA A 121 -14.58 -9.83 -2.56
C ALA A 121 -15.93 -9.15 -2.22
N LEU A 122 -16.22 -8.84 -0.95
CA LEU A 122 -17.40 -8.04 -0.58
C LEU A 122 -17.25 -6.57 -0.99
N VAL A 123 -16.02 -6.05 -0.92
CA VAL A 123 -15.69 -4.67 -1.29
C VAL A 123 -15.54 -4.54 -2.80
N ASP A 124 -14.88 -5.51 -3.44
CA ASP A 124 -14.67 -5.55 -4.88
C ASP A 124 -15.12 -6.90 -5.44
N GLN A 125 -16.34 -6.89 -5.98
CA GLN A 125 -17.01 -8.08 -6.51
C GLN A 125 -16.28 -8.70 -7.70
N ARG A 126 -15.37 -7.98 -8.37
CA ARG A 126 -14.60 -8.54 -9.48
C ARG A 126 -13.70 -9.71 -9.03
N TYR A 127 -13.29 -9.72 -7.76
CA TYR A 127 -12.54 -10.82 -7.16
C TYR A 127 -13.41 -11.99 -6.68
N ALA A 128 -14.73 -11.89 -6.80
CA ALA A 128 -15.66 -13.00 -6.50
C ALA A 128 -15.79 -13.99 -7.67
N ASP A 129 -15.53 -13.53 -8.91
CA ASP A 129 -15.65 -14.35 -10.10
C ASP A 129 -14.51 -15.38 -10.21
N PRO A 130 -14.81 -16.64 -10.61
CA PRO A 130 -13.80 -17.68 -10.74
C PRO A 130 -12.88 -17.45 -11.95
N LEU A 131 -11.67 -18.02 -11.91
CA LEU A 131 -10.80 -18.06 -13.09
C LEU A 131 -11.46 -18.89 -14.20
N GLY A 132 -11.36 -18.43 -15.45
CA GLY A 132 -11.94 -19.11 -16.62
C GLY A 132 -13.24 -18.49 -17.14
N VAL A 133 -13.90 -17.63 -16.37
CA VAL A 133 -14.90 -16.68 -16.93
C VAL A 133 -14.22 -15.38 -17.31
N PHE A 134 -14.79 -14.62 -18.25
CA PHE A 134 -14.15 -13.42 -18.81
C PHE A 134 -13.72 -12.42 -17.72
N ASN A 135 -14.65 -12.04 -16.84
CA ASN A 135 -14.38 -11.07 -15.76
C ASN A 135 -13.30 -11.54 -14.79
N GLY A 136 -13.43 -12.77 -14.28
CA GLY A 136 -12.44 -13.35 -13.37
C GLY A 136 -11.05 -13.48 -14.02
N SER A 137 -10.99 -13.81 -15.30
CA SER A 137 -9.74 -13.89 -16.06
C SER A 137 -9.15 -12.50 -16.34
N ALA A 138 -9.98 -11.51 -16.66
CA ALA A 138 -9.55 -10.14 -16.88
C ALA A 138 -8.97 -9.52 -15.60
N VAL A 139 -9.67 -9.63 -14.46
CA VAL A 139 -9.15 -9.16 -13.17
C VAL A 139 -7.87 -9.88 -12.78
N HIS A 140 -7.78 -11.19 -13.07
CA HIS A 140 -6.55 -11.94 -12.79
C HIS A 140 -5.34 -11.35 -13.53
N VAL A 141 -5.48 -11.04 -14.82
CA VAL A 141 -4.41 -10.43 -15.62
C VAL A 141 -4.06 -9.04 -15.11
N VAL A 142 -5.07 -8.20 -14.84
CA VAL A 142 -4.85 -6.84 -14.31
C VAL A 142 -4.13 -6.89 -12.97
N SER A 143 -4.50 -7.81 -12.09
CA SER A 143 -3.91 -7.92 -10.77
C SER A 143 -2.54 -8.58 -10.73
N LEU A 144 -2.19 -9.37 -11.75
CA LEU A 144 -0.78 -9.74 -11.98
C LEU A 144 0.06 -8.52 -12.38
N LEU A 145 -0.48 -7.60 -13.21
CA LEU A 145 0.20 -6.34 -13.51
C LEU A 145 0.29 -5.44 -12.27
N GLU A 146 -0.71 -5.45 -11.39
CA GLU A 146 -0.68 -4.72 -10.11
C GLU A 146 0.41 -5.28 -9.21
N LEU A 147 0.47 -6.60 -9.05
CA LEU A 147 1.47 -7.26 -8.22
C LEU A 147 2.90 -7.03 -8.72
N LEU A 148 3.12 -7.19 -10.03
CA LEU A 148 4.48 -7.24 -10.61
C LEU A 148 4.98 -5.91 -11.16
N VAL A 149 4.08 -4.99 -11.50
CA VAL A 149 4.44 -3.71 -12.14
C VAL A 149 3.99 -2.53 -11.29
N LYS A 150 2.68 -2.36 -11.07
CA LYS A 150 2.18 -1.15 -10.40
C LYS A 150 2.67 -1.06 -8.96
N GLY A 151 2.63 -2.16 -8.22
CA GLY A 151 3.10 -2.27 -6.84
C GLY A 151 4.55 -1.82 -6.68
N PRO A 152 5.51 -2.48 -7.35
CA PRO A 152 6.92 -2.09 -7.34
C PRO A 152 7.16 -0.66 -7.81
N VAL A 153 6.47 -0.21 -8.86
CA VAL A 153 6.61 1.16 -9.37
C VAL A 153 6.10 2.20 -8.37
N CYS A 154 5.00 1.94 -7.66
CA CYS A 154 4.52 2.82 -6.59
C CYS A 154 5.52 2.93 -5.42
N VAL A 155 6.17 1.82 -5.04
CA VAL A 155 7.24 1.83 -4.03
C VAL A 155 8.46 2.61 -4.54
N LEU A 156 8.82 2.43 -5.81
CA LEU A 156 9.91 3.19 -6.44
C LEU A 156 9.59 4.68 -6.51
N LEU A 157 8.35 5.05 -6.83
CA LEU A 157 7.88 6.43 -6.87
C LEU A 157 7.89 7.05 -5.47
N TYR A 158 7.48 6.30 -4.44
CA TYR A 158 7.66 6.73 -3.04
C TYR A 158 9.13 7.09 -2.76
N LEU A 159 10.08 6.23 -3.13
CA LEU A 159 11.50 6.52 -2.96
C LEU A 159 11.93 7.76 -3.78
N ALA A 160 11.49 7.86 -5.04
CA ALA A 160 11.80 8.99 -5.91
C ALA A 160 11.32 10.33 -5.32
N ILE A 161 10.11 10.36 -4.74
CA ILE A 161 9.58 11.55 -4.05
C ILE A 161 10.45 11.87 -2.82
N ARG A 162 10.71 10.88 -1.94
CA ARG A 162 11.50 11.07 -0.71
C ARG A 162 12.93 11.53 -0.97
N LYS A 163 13.50 11.17 -2.12
CA LYS A 163 14.89 11.47 -2.50
C LYS A 163 15.02 12.63 -3.49
N GLY A 164 13.92 13.14 -4.04
CA GLY A 164 13.96 14.20 -5.06
C GLY A 164 14.59 13.76 -6.37
N TRP A 165 14.32 12.54 -6.83
CA TRP A 165 14.85 12.05 -8.11
C TRP A 165 14.27 12.83 -9.29
N LYS A 166 15.10 13.15 -10.29
CA LYS A 166 14.68 13.90 -11.49
C LYS A 166 13.63 13.16 -12.34
N SER A 167 13.58 11.83 -12.23
CA SER A 167 12.61 10.98 -12.92
C SER A 167 11.25 10.88 -12.23
N ARG A 168 11.04 11.58 -11.10
CA ARG A 168 9.79 11.54 -10.32
C ARG A 168 8.55 11.75 -11.20
N ASP A 169 8.55 12.81 -12.00
CA ASP A 169 7.35 13.19 -12.76
C ASP A 169 7.01 12.18 -13.85
N ALA A 170 8.02 11.58 -14.49
CA ALA A 170 7.82 10.52 -15.47
C ALA A 170 7.30 9.23 -14.81
N LEU A 171 7.84 8.87 -13.64
CA LEU A 171 7.36 7.73 -12.85
C LEU A 171 5.93 7.94 -12.37
N GLU A 172 5.60 9.15 -11.93
CA GLU A 172 4.26 9.53 -11.49
C GLU A 172 3.27 9.46 -12.65
N PHE A 173 3.60 10.05 -13.80
CA PHE A 173 2.76 9.95 -15.00
C PHE A 173 2.49 8.48 -15.39
N PHE A 174 3.54 7.66 -15.46
CA PHE A 174 3.40 6.24 -15.77
C PHE A 174 2.53 5.50 -14.74
N THR A 175 2.73 5.79 -13.45
CA THR A 175 1.94 5.21 -12.35
C THR A 175 0.47 5.58 -12.50
N CYS A 176 0.15 6.85 -12.69
CA CYS A 176 -1.22 7.33 -12.85
C CYS A 176 -1.91 6.72 -14.08
N VAL A 177 -1.23 6.69 -15.23
CA VAL A 177 -1.80 6.10 -16.45
C VAL A 177 -2.12 4.61 -16.27
N THR A 178 -1.21 3.85 -15.68
CA THR A 178 -1.42 2.41 -15.44
C THR A 178 -2.49 2.14 -14.38
N GLN A 179 -2.64 3.01 -13.38
CA GLN A 179 -3.71 2.92 -12.38
C GLN A 179 -5.09 3.24 -12.97
N VAL A 180 -5.19 4.29 -13.80
CA VAL A 180 -6.43 4.63 -14.50
C VAL A 180 -6.85 3.48 -15.42
N TYR A 181 -5.91 2.91 -16.18
CA TYR A 181 -6.20 1.77 -17.06
C TYR A 181 -6.71 0.54 -16.31
N GLY A 182 -6.22 0.26 -15.09
CA GLY A 182 -6.73 -0.88 -14.30
C GLY A 182 -8.10 -0.64 -13.65
N THR A 183 -8.57 0.60 -13.64
CA THR A 183 -9.86 0.99 -13.06
C THR A 183 -10.99 0.98 -14.09
N ILE A 184 -10.67 1.18 -15.38
CA ILE A 184 -11.60 1.19 -16.51
C ILE A 184 -11.76 -0.23 -17.06
#